data_AF-A0A831LQJ0-F1
#
_entry.id   AF-A0A831LQJ0-F1
#
_cell.length_a   1.000
_cell.length_b   1.000
_cell.length_c   1.000
_cell.angle_alpha   90.00
_cell.angle_beta   90.00
_cell.angle_gamma   90.00
#
_symmetry.space_group_name_H-M   'P 1'
#
loop_
_entity.id
_entity.type
_entity.pdbx_description
1 polymer ?
#
loop_
_entity_poly.entity_id
_entity_poly.type
_entity_poly.pdbx_seq_one_letter_code
_entity_poly.pdbx_strand_id
1 'polypeptide(L)'
;MNKTLKFSLFRLLLLFLLFSCKPQTEVTPETALEAYLSNNDNSFSWELHDKQELNGAMLYNLLVTSQKWREYTWRHQVAVIVPKEIKHDGALLFISGGSNKNEVPNWKKPDDGNIRMMHLIAEKNKALVAVVFQVPNQPLFGDLTEDEIISLTFHNYRNDKDFTWPLLFPM
;
A
#
# COMPACT_ATOMS: atom_id res chain seq x y z
N MET A 1 26.23 -32.13 43.72
CA MET A 1 26.86 -31.16 42.79
C MET A 1 25.89 -30.61 41.73
N ASN A 2 24.59 -30.40 42.02
CA ASN A 2 23.57 -30.07 41.00
C ASN A 2 22.54 -28.97 41.37
N LYS A 3 22.57 -28.42 42.59
CA LYS A 3 21.57 -27.42 43.05
C LYS A 3 22.00 -25.97 42.78
N THR A 4 23.28 -25.64 42.99
CA THR A 4 23.86 -24.32 42.73
C THR A 4 23.93 -23.97 41.24
N LEU A 5 24.22 -24.94 40.37
CA LEU A 5 24.22 -24.76 38.91
C LEU A 5 22.81 -24.51 38.35
N LYS A 6 21.80 -25.22 38.87
CA LYS A 6 20.38 -24.99 38.52
C LYS A 6 19.87 -23.61 38.97
N PHE A 7 20.30 -23.14 40.14
CA PHE A 7 19.95 -21.80 40.63
C PHE A 7 20.59 -20.68 39.80
N SER A 8 21.82 -20.88 39.33
CA SER A 8 22.52 -19.94 38.45
C SER A 8 21.88 -19.88 37.05
N LEU A 9 21.49 -21.03 36.48
CA LEU A 9 20.79 -21.10 35.21
C LEU A 9 19.40 -20.43 35.28
N PHE A 10 18.67 -20.60 36.39
CA PHE A 10 17.36 -19.97 36.61
C PHE A 10 17.47 -18.45 36.75
N ARG A 11 18.51 -17.94 37.41
CA ARG A 11 18.79 -16.49 37.49
C ARG A 11 19.19 -15.88 36.14
N LEU A 12 19.95 -16.62 35.31
CA LEU A 12 20.33 -16.18 33.97
C LEU A 12 19.12 -16.15 33.02
N LEU A 13 18.22 -17.13 33.13
CA LEU A 13 16.95 -17.17 32.40
C LEU A 13 16.01 -16.03 32.81
N LEU A 14 15.90 -15.73 34.11
CA LEU A 14 15.13 -14.57 34.60
C LEU A 14 15.72 -13.23 34.12
N LEU A 15 17.05 -13.09 34.09
CA LEU A 15 17.69 -11.88 33.54
C LEU A 15 17.39 -11.74 32.04
N PHE A 16 17.45 -12.82 31.26
CA PHE A 16 17.11 -12.80 29.84
C PHE A 16 15.64 -12.41 29.59
N LEU A 17 14.71 -12.87 30.42
CA LEU A 17 13.29 -12.51 30.35
C LEU A 17 13.05 -11.02 30.66
N LEU A 18 13.83 -10.42 31.57
CA LEU A 18 13.73 -8.99 31.91
C LEU A 18 14.37 -8.08 30.84
N PHE A 19 15.40 -8.54 30.12
CA PHE A 19 16.03 -7.78 29.02
C PHE A 19 15.28 -7.87 27.68
N SER A 20 14.32 -8.78 27.54
CA SER A 20 13.60 -8.99 26.27
C SER A 20 12.40 -8.06 26.08
N CYS A 21 12.04 -7.25 27.07
CA CYS A 21 10.93 -6.30 26.95
C CYS A 21 11.45 -4.99 26.33
N LYS A 22 11.49 -4.92 24.99
CA LYS A 22 11.59 -3.62 24.33
C LYS A 22 10.36 -2.79 24.76
N PRO A 23 10.52 -1.54 25.23
CA PRO A 23 9.37 -0.68 25.45
C PRO A 23 8.62 -0.56 24.13
N GLN A 24 7.35 -0.97 24.13
CA GLN A 24 6.47 -0.72 23.02
C GLN A 24 6.19 0.78 23.04
N THR A 25 6.79 1.53 22.11
CA THR A 25 6.51 2.95 21.96
C THR A 25 5.02 3.10 21.77
N GLU A 26 4.36 3.81 22.68
CA GLU A 26 2.94 4.12 22.56
C GLU A 26 2.75 4.97 21.31
N VAL A 27 1.81 4.57 20.45
CA VAL A 27 1.53 5.29 19.21
C VAL A 27 0.75 6.55 19.57
N THR A 28 1.26 7.71 19.17
CA THR A 28 0.57 9.00 19.30
C THR A 28 0.13 9.49 17.92
N PRO A 29 -0.73 10.53 17.82
CA PRO A 29 -1.08 11.11 16.52
C PRO A 29 0.13 11.54 15.69
N GLU A 30 1.19 12.04 16.35
CA GLU A 30 2.42 12.49 15.70
C GLU A 30 3.23 11.33 15.12
N THR A 31 3.19 10.15 15.74
CA THR A 31 3.94 8.96 15.31
C THR A 31 3.08 7.92 14.60
N ALA A 32 1.77 8.16 14.43
CA ALA A 32 0.82 7.17 13.92
C ALA A 32 1.16 6.67 12.51
N LEU A 33 1.59 7.58 11.63
CA LEU A 33 2.00 7.20 10.27
C LEU A 33 3.29 6.38 10.28
N GLU A 34 4.29 6.76 11.09
CA GLU A 34 5.53 5.99 11.22
C GLU A 34 5.26 4.59 11.80
N ALA A 35 4.38 4.50 12.81
CA ALA A 35 3.92 3.23 13.36
C ALA A 35 3.20 2.37 12.31
N TYR A 36 2.36 2.99 11.47
CA TYR A 36 1.70 2.30 10.36
C TYR A 36 2.70 1.76 9.33
N LEU A 37 3.66 2.57 8.89
CA LEU A 37 4.68 2.16 7.92
C LEU A 37 5.64 1.08 8.48
N SER A 38 5.81 1.02 9.80
CA SER A 38 6.68 0.06 10.48
C SER A 38 5.95 -1.17 11.04
N ASN A 39 4.70 -1.42 10.60
CA ASN A 39 3.85 -2.51 11.09
C ASN A 39 4.29 -3.94 10.70
N ASN A 40 5.46 -4.09 10.09
CA ASN A 40 6.00 -5.35 9.55
C ASN A 40 5.13 -6.02 8.48
N ASP A 41 4.34 -5.23 7.75
CA ASP A 41 3.66 -5.74 6.56
C ASP A 41 4.68 -6.11 5.48
N ASN A 42 4.61 -7.35 5.02
CA ASN A 42 5.45 -7.91 3.97
C ASN A 42 4.63 -8.32 2.74
N SER A 43 3.40 -7.78 2.59
CA SER A 43 2.49 -8.13 1.49
C SER A 43 2.90 -7.57 0.14
N PHE A 44 3.81 -6.60 0.11
CA PHE A 44 4.23 -5.95 -1.12
C PHE A 44 4.74 -6.96 -2.15
N SER A 45 4.09 -6.97 -3.31
CA SER A 45 4.43 -7.84 -4.42
C SER A 45 3.81 -7.29 -5.70
N TRP A 46 4.37 -7.67 -6.84
CA TRP A 46 3.80 -7.29 -8.13
C TRP A 46 4.06 -8.35 -9.18
N GLU A 47 3.19 -8.39 -10.18
CA GLU A 47 3.34 -9.21 -11.36
C GLU A 47 2.91 -8.44 -12.62
N LEU A 48 3.52 -8.77 -13.75
CA LEU A 48 3.10 -8.24 -15.05
C LEU A 48 1.79 -8.93 -15.45
N HIS A 49 0.71 -8.16 -15.58
CA HIS A 49 -0.58 -8.64 -16.05
C HIS A 49 -0.61 -8.73 -17.58
N ASP A 50 -0.33 -7.61 -18.23
CA ASP A 50 -0.22 -7.52 -19.68
C ASP A 50 0.71 -6.37 -20.12
N LYS A 51 0.97 -6.34 -21.43
CA LYS A 51 1.63 -5.20 -22.08
C LYS A 51 1.13 -5.03 -23.50
N GLN A 52 1.18 -3.80 -23.99
CA GLN A 52 0.82 -3.49 -25.36
C GLN A 52 1.49 -2.20 -25.84
N GLU A 53 1.65 -2.08 -27.15
CA GLU A 53 2.07 -0.84 -27.78
C GLU A 53 0.86 0.08 -28.00
N LEU A 54 1.01 1.37 -27.67
CA LEU A 54 0.02 2.41 -27.86
C LEU A 54 0.72 3.61 -28.51
N ASN A 55 0.48 3.83 -29.80
CA ASN A 55 1.02 4.97 -30.56
C ASN A 55 2.55 5.15 -30.42
N GLY A 56 3.32 4.05 -30.41
CA GLY A 56 4.78 4.08 -30.28
C GLY A 56 5.32 4.12 -28.85
N ALA A 57 4.46 4.27 -27.83
CA ALA A 57 4.80 4.04 -26.44
C ALA A 57 4.43 2.63 -26.02
N MET A 58 5.14 2.05 -25.04
CA MET A 58 4.76 0.79 -24.42
C MET A 58 3.94 1.06 -23.16
N LEU A 59 2.79 0.40 -23.05
CA LEU A 59 1.98 0.34 -21.83
C LEU A 59 2.18 -1.03 -21.18
N TYR A 60 2.56 -1.03 -19.90
CA TYR A 60 2.65 -2.23 -19.07
C TYR A 60 1.63 -2.12 -17.95
N ASN A 61 0.73 -3.09 -17.84
CA ASN A 61 -0.19 -3.18 -16.71
C ASN A 61 0.37 -4.17 -15.69
N LEU A 62 0.61 -3.68 -14.48
CA LEU A 62 1.05 -4.48 -13.35
C LEU A 62 -0.13 -4.73 -12.40
N LEU A 63 -0.26 -5.95 -11.89
CA LEU A 63 -1.04 -6.21 -10.69
C LEU A 63 -0.10 -5.99 -9.50
N VAL A 64 -0.37 -4.97 -8.70
CA VAL A 64 0.46 -4.63 -7.54
C VAL A 64 -0.34 -4.88 -6.27
N THR A 65 0.16 -5.75 -5.39
CA THR A 65 -0.26 -5.78 -3.99
C THR A 65 0.59 -4.78 -3.23
N SER A 66 -0.01 -3.72 -2.69
CA SER A 66 0.71 -2.63 -2.02
C SER A 66 0.94 -2.95 -0.54
N GLN A 67 -0.13 -3.30 0.15
CA GLN A 67 -0.12 -3.65 1.57
C GLN A 67 -1.32 -4.51 1.96
N LYS A 68 -1.33 -4.96 3.21
CA LYS A 68 -2.50 -5.41 3.92
C LYS A 68 -2.94 -4.33 4.91
N TRP A 69 -4.20 -3.95 4.83
CA TRP A 69 -4.80 -3.03 5.78
C TRP A 69 -6.00 -3.69 6.43
N ARG A 70 -5.87 -3.92 7.73
CA ARG A 70 -6.82 -4.70 8.52
C ARG A 70 -7.04 -6.08 7.88
N GLU A 71 -8.28 -6.45 7.59
CA GLU A 71 -8.64 -7.70 6.92
C GLU A 71 -8.43 -7.67 5.39
N TYR A 72 -8.22 -6.51 4.78
CA TYR A 72 -8.23 -6.33 3.32
C TYR A 72 -6.83 -6.36 2.71
N THR A 73 -6.68 -7.09 1.61
CA THR A 73 -5.47 -7.03 0.77
C THR A 73 -5.63 -5.92 -0.26
N TRP A 74 -4.72 -4.95 -0.26
CA TRP A 74 -4.75 -3.83 -1.19
C TRP A 74 -4.08 -4.19 -2.50
N ARG A 75 -4.82 -4.03 -3.60
CA ARG A 75 -4.42 -4.46 -4.93
C ARG A 75 -4.83 -3.46 -5.98
N HIS A 76 -3.88 -3.09 -6.81
CA HIS A 76 -3.97 -2.00 -7.76
C HIS A 76 -3.62 -2.49 -9.16
N GLN A 77 -4.26 -1.90 -10.17
CA GLN A 77 -3.64 -1.79 -11.47
C GLN A 77 -2.63 -0.64 -11.44
N VAL A 78 -1.38 -0.92 -11.80
CA VAL A 78 -0.38 0.11 -12.07
C VAL A 78 -0.03 0.08 -13.56
N ALA A 79 -0.50 1.08 -14.29
CA ALA A 79 -0.23 1.26 -15.71
C ALA A 79 1.05 2.09 -15.90
N VAL A 80 2.14 1.44 -16.29
CA VAL A 80 3.43 2.09 -16.58
C VAL A 80 3.51 2.38 -18.07
N ILE A 81 3.61 3.66 -18.41
CA ILE A 81 3.71 4.16 -19.78
C ILE A 81 5.17 4.54 -20.04
N VAL A 82 5.77 3.86 -20.99
CA VAL A 82 7.17 4.02 -21.41
C VAL A 82 7.17 4.66 -22.79
N PRO A 83 7.50 5.97 -22.92
CA PRO A 83 7.55 6.62 -24.22
C PRO A 83 8.72 6.10 -25.05
N LYS A 84 8.69 6.34 -26.36
CA LYS A 84 9.72 5.86 -27.29
C LYS A 84 11.14 6.37 -26.96
N GLU A 85 11.21 7.58 -26.43
CA GLU A 85 12.46 8.23 -26.02
C GLU A 85 12.31 8.67 -24.56
N ILE A 86 13.30 8.37 -23.73
CA ILE A 86 13.35 8.78 -22.33
C ILE A 86 14.53 9.75 -22.16
N LYS A 87 14.25 10.98 -21.70
CA LYS A 87 15.22 12.04 -21.46
C LYS A 87 15.42 12.38 -19.99
N HIS A 88 14.70 11.70 -19.11
CA HIS A 88 14.68 11.98 -17.68
C HIS A 88 14.71 10.67 -16.89
N ASP A 89 15.48 10.67 -15.79
CA ASP A 89 15.56 9.52 -14.88
C ASP A 89 14.35 9.43 -13.92
N GLY A 90 13.58 10.53 -13.83
CA GLY A 90 12.36 10.60 -13.02
C GLY A 90 11.12 10.11 -13.78
N ALA A 91 10.10 9.71 -13.01
CA ALA A 91 8.77 9.37 -13.51
C ALA A 91 7.70 10.26 -12.88
N LEU A 92 6.65 10.56 -13.63
CA LEU A 92 5.42 11.12 -13.05
C LEU A 92 4.59 9.97 -12.45
N LEU A 93 4.23 10.11 -11.18
CA LEU A 93 3.21 9.26 -10.55
C LEU A 93 1.86 9.99 -10.61
N PHE A 94 0.84 9.33 -11.16
CA PHE A 94 -0.53 9.82 -11.18
C PHE A 94 -1.45 8.84 -10.45
N ILE A 95 -2.11 9.30 -9.41
CA ILE A 95 -3.01 8.48 -8.58
C ILE A 95 -4.45 8.73 -9.04
N SER A 96 -5.19 7.64 -9.25
CA SER A 96 -6.56 7.65 -9.74
C SER A 96 -7.44 6.72 -8.91
N GLY A 97 -8.73 7.05 -8.88
CA GLY A 97 -9.75 6.17 -8.32
C GLY A 97 -9.99 4.92 -9.16
N GLY A 98 -10.96 4.13 -8.73
CA GLY A 98 -11.33 2.88 -9.38
C GLY A 98 -12.20 2.07 -8.43
N SER A 99 -12.32 0.78 -8.73
CA SER A 99 -12.93 -0.18 -7.81
C SER A 99 -12.32 -1.55 -8.01
N ASN A 100 -12.59 -2.43 -7.06
CA ASN A 100 -12.17 -3.81 -7.01
C ASN A 100 -13.43 -4.69 -6.96
N LYS A 101 -13.26 -5.96 -7.31
CA LYS A 101 -14.23 -7.02 -7.09
C LYS A 101 -13.50 -8.22 -6.51
N ASN A 102 -13.88 -8.64 -5.30
CA ASN A 102 -13.19 -9.71 -4.58
C ASN A 102 -11.67 -9.48 -4.47
N GLU A 103 -11.26 -8.26 -4.07
CA GLU A 103 -9.86 -7.82 -3.98
C GLU A 103 -9.09 -7.83 -5.31
N VAL A 104 -9.74 -8.04 -6.46
CA VAL A 104 -9.11 -7.93 -7.79
C VAL A 104 -9.47 -6.57 -8.38
N PRO A 105 -8.51 -5.80 -8.92
CA PRO A 105 -8.81 -4.50 -9.52
C PRO A 105 -9.72 -4.68 -10.74
N ASN A 106 -10.72 -3.79 -10.88
CA ASN A 106 -11.46 -3.66 -12.13
C ASN A 106 -10.55 -2.96 -13.15
N TRP A 107 -9.95 -3.75 -14.02
CA TRP A 107 -8.95 -3.31 -14.99
C TRP A 107 -9.49 -2.23 -15.93
N LYS A 108 -8.73 -1.14 -16.01
CA LYS A 108 -8.85 -0.08 -16.99
C LYS A 108 -8.20 -0.51 -18.29
N LYS A 109 -8.93 -0.28 -19.37
CA LYS A 109 -8.49 -0.53 -20.73
C LYS A 109 -7.62 0.62 -21.24
N PRO A 110 -6.81 0.40 -22.28
CA PRO A 110 -5.93 1.43 -22.85
C PRO A 110 -6.65 2.68 -23.36
N ASP A 111 -7.93 2.58 -23.69
CA ASP A 111 -8.78 3.69 -24.11
C ASP A 111 -9.37 4.50 -22.95
N ASP A 112 -9.11 4.11 -21.69
CA ASP A 112 -9.45 4.87 -20.50
C ASP A 112 -8.88 6.29 -20.56
N GLY A 113 -9.67 7.26 -20.10
CA GLY A 113 -9.33 8.69 -20.20
C GLY A 113 -8.06 9.06 -19.45
N ASN A 114 -7.80 8.47 -18.28
CA ASN A 114 -6.59 8.74 -17.50
C ASN A 114 -5.37 8.16 -18.19
N ILE A 115 -5.45 6.94 -18.72
CA ILE A 115 -4.36 6.32 -19.49
C ILE A 115 -4.04 7.14 -20.74
N ARG A 116 -5.06 7.55 -21.51
CA ARG A 116 -4.88 8.36 -22.72
C ARG A 116 -4.24 9.72 -22.42
N MET A 117 -4.70 10.39 -21.37
CA MET A 117 -4.13 11.69 -20.96
C MET A 117 -2.68 11.53 -20.53
N MET A 118 -2.38 10.53 -19.69
CA MET A 118 -1.04 10.28 -19.19
C MET A 118 -0.08 9.80 -20.28
N HIS A 119 -0.57 9.09 -21.30
CA HIS A 119 0.21 8.75 -22.49
C HIS A 119 0.70 10.01 -23.24
N LEU A 120 -0.17 11.00 -23.43
CA LEU A 120 0.22 12.27 -24.05
C LEU A 120 1.27 13.02 -23.21
N ILE A 121 1.14 12.96 -21.88
CA ILE A 121 2.14 13.56 -20.98
C ILE A 121 3.48 12.83 -21.10
N ALA A 122 3.48 11.49 -21.11
CA ALA A 122 4.69 10.68 -21.25
C ALA A 122 5.45 11.00 -22.54
N GLU A 123 4.75 10.98 -23.68
CA GLU A 123 5.33 11.26 -25.01
C GLU A 123 5.85 12.69 -25.12
N LYS A 124 5.06 13.68 -24.68
CA LYS A 124 5.45 15.10 -24.79
C LYS A 124 6.70 15.41 -23.97
N ASN A 125 6.82 14.80 -22.78
CA ASN A 125 7.92 15.07 -21.87
C ASN A 125 9.09 14.10 -22.04
N LYS A 126 8.94 13.03 -22.84
CA LYS A 126 9.95 11.97 -22.97
C LYS A 126 10.35 11.43 -21.61
N ALA A 127 9.35 11.16 -20.77
CA ALA A 127 9.51 10.71 -19.40
C ALA A 127 8.52 9.60 -19.08
N LEU A 128 8.91 8.70 -18.18
CA LEU A 128 8.05 7.63 -17.69
C LEU A 128 6.84 8.23 -16.96
N VAL A 129 5.67 7.59 -17.10
CA VAL A 129 4.49 7.89 -16.31
C VAL A 129 3.91 6.61 -15.75
N ALA A 130 3.66 6.57 -14.44
CA ALA A 130 2.97 5.48 -13.77
C ALA A 130 1.60 5.96 -13.29
N VAL A 131 0.55 5.26 -13.69
CA VAL A 131 -0.81 5.51 -13.24
C VAL A 131 -1.23 4.41 -12.27
N VAL A 132 -1.50 4.78 -11.02
CA VAL A 132 -1.99 3.85 -9.99
C VAL A 132 -3.49 4.03 -9.86
N PHE A 133 -4.24 2.95 -10.09
CA PHE A 133 -5.69 2.91 -9.93
C PHE A 133 -6.09 2.27 -8.60
N GLN A 134 -7.39 2.31 -8.29
CA GLN A 134 -7.96 1.75 -7.06
C GLN A 134 -7.35 2.38 -5.79
N VAL A 135 -7.17 3.70 -5.80
CA VAL A 135 -6.88 4.46 -4.58
C VAL A 135 -8.10 5.33 -4.25
N PRO A 136 -8.88 5.03 -3.19
CA PRO A 136 -8.74 3.84 -2.35
C PRO A 136 -9.21 2.54 -3.03
N ASN A 137 -8.84 1.40 -2.45
CA ASN A 137 -9.49 0.13 -2.74
C ASN A 137 -10.95 0.21 -2.29
N GLN A 138 -11.90 -0.10 -3.17
CA GLN A 138 -13.34 -0.02 -2.86
C GLN A 138 -14.18 -0.94 -3.77
N PRO A 139 -15.36 -1.41 -3.36
CA PRO A 139 -15.99 -1.16 -2.06
C PRO A 139 -15.33 -1.91 -0.92
N LEU A 140 -15.48 -1.39 0.31
CA LEU A 140 -15.05 -2.03 1.56
C LEU A 140 -16.18 -2.00 2.59
N PHE A 141 -16.09 -2.80 3.66
CA PHE A 141 -17.12 -2.88 4.71
C PHE A 141 -18.53 -3.16 4.16
N GLY A 142 -18.63 -4.01 3.14
CA GLY A 142 -19.84 -4.23 2.36
C GLY A 142 -19.74 -3.52 1.01
N ASP A 143 -20.60 -2.55 0.78
CA ASP A 143 -20.74 -1.79 -0.46
C ASP A 143 -20.28 -0.33 -0.36
N LEU A 144 -19.63 0.05 0.75
CA LEU A 144 -19.23 1.43 0.99
C LEU A 144 -18.15 1.89 0.02
N THR A 145 -18.24 3.15 -0.38
CA THR A 145 -17.29 3.86 -1.26
C THR A 145 -16.48 4.90 -0.48
N GLU A 146 -15.45 5.49 -1.11
CA GLU A 146 -14.42 6.35 -0.49
C GLU A 146 -14.92 7.25 0.64
N ASP A 147 -15.87 8.15 0.39
CA ASP A 147 -16.35 9.10 1.40
C ASP A 147 -17.04 8.41 2.60
N GLU A 148 -17.75 7.31 2.33
CA GLU A 148 -18.44 6.51 3.34
C GLU A 148 -17.42 5.73 4.18
N ILE A 149 -16.39 5.16 3.55
CA ILE A 149 -15.30 4.45 4.22
C ILE A 149 -14.48 5.44 5.07
N ILE A 150 -14.14 6.61 4.55
CA ILE A 150 -13.45 7.68 5.30
C ILE A 150 -14.28 8.07 6.53
N SER A 151 -15.59 8.30 6.34
CA SER A 151 -16.50 8.68 7.44
C SER A 151 -16.59 7.58 8.51
N LEU A 152 -16.76 6.33 8.10
CA LEU A 152 -16.83 5.17 9.01
C LEU A 152 -15.52 5.00 9.79
N THR A 153 -14.39 5.05 9.10
CA THR A 153 -13.07 4.84 9.72
C THR A 153 -12.72 5.94 10.71
N PHE A 154 -13.01 7.21 10.40
CA PHE A 154 -12.86 8.30 11.38
C PHE A 154 -13.83 8.16 12.55
N HIS A 155 -15.07 7.72 12.33
CA HIS A 155 -16.01 7.45 13.41
C HIS A 155 -15.45 6.40 14.39
N ASN A 156 -14.94 5.29 13.86
CA ASN A 156 -14.37 4.22 14.68
C ASN A 156 -13.12 4.68 15.44
N TYR A 157 -12.18 5.37 14.77
CA TYR A 157 -11.03 5.98 15.45
C TYR A 157 -11.45 6.91 16.59
N ARG A 158 -12.50 7.71 16.42
CA ARG A 158 -12.96 8.59 17.52
C ARG A 158 -13.48 7.80 18.71
N ASN A 159 -14.08 6.64 18.48
CA ASN A 159 -14.68 5.79 19.51
C ASN A 159 -13.64 5.04 20.34
N ASP A 160 -12.64 4.41 19.68
CA ASP A 160 -11.70 3.50 20.35
C ASP A 160 -10.24 3.99 20.38
N LYS A 161 -9.92 5.06 19.66
CA LYS A 161 -8.56 5.61 19.50
C LYS A 161 -7.56 4.66 18.83
N ASP A 162 -8.04 3.66 18.10
CA ASP A 162 -7.15 2.80 17.31
C ASP A 162 -6.65 3.55 16.06
N PHE A 163 -5.37 3.91 16.09
CA PHE A 163 -4.67 4.64 15.02
C PHE A 163 -4.58 3.88 13.70
N THR A 164 -4.93 2.60 13.65
CA THR A 164 -4.96 1.82 12.40
C THR A 164 -6.25 2.00 11.60
N TRP A 165 -7.27 2.64 12.18
CA TRP A 165 -8.56 2.87 11.52
C TRP A 165 -8.54 3.81 10.32
N PRO A 166 -7.88 4.99 10.32
CA PRO A 166 -8.06 5.96 9.24
C PRO A 166 -7.68 5.39 7.86
N LEU A 167 -8.62 5.42 6.90
CA LEU A 167 -8.40 4.97 5.52
C LEU A 167 -7.25 5.74 4.81
N LEU A 168 -6.93 6.93 5.29
CA LEU A 168 -5.87 7.77 4.73
C LEU A 168 -4.46 7.19 4.88
N PHE A 169 -4.26 6.14 5.69
CA PHE A 169 -2.96 5.50 5.84
C PHE A 169 -2.63 4.53 4.70
N PRO A 170 -3.55 3.64 4.28
CA PRO A 170 -3.32 2.81 3.09
C PRO A 170 -3.55 3.54 1.75
N MET A 171 -4.12 4.75 1.72
CA MET A 171 -4.29 5.53 0.48
C MET A 171 -2.98 6.19 0.04
#